data_AF-A0A8J8MTJ8-F1
#
_entry.id   AF-A0A8J8MTJ8-F1
#
_cell.length_a   1.000
_cell.length_b   1.000
_cell.length_c   1.000
_cell.angle_alpha   90.00
_cell.angle_beta   90.00
_cell.angle_gamma   90.00
#
_symmetry.space_group_name_H-M   'P 1'
#
loop_
_entity.id
_entity.type
_entity.pdbx_description
1 polymer ?
#
loop_
_entity_poly.entity_id
_entity_poly.type
_entity_poly.pdbx_seq_one_letter_code
_entity_poly.pdbx_strand_id
1 'polypeptide(L)'
;MAELIREGFSRGIWTGIITGLGEDTVEVVLNGAPVPDVDVAPVSANRHKITVPIRAEVIEDGVQSFVIQLRDGSTLGHFTLAAGSALDDDMRAEIDLLRAELDLLKRAFRRHCAETSA
;
A
#
# COMPACT_ATOMS: atom_id res chain seq x y z
N MET A 1 -15.17 5.60 14.98
CA MET A 1 -14.86 5.63 13.55
C MET A 1 -13.92 4.48 13.31
N ALA A 2 -14.24 3.62 12.34
CA ALA A 2 -13.41 2.46 12.06
C ALA A 2 -12.11 2.88 11.37
N GLU A 3 -11.00 2.24 11.73
CA GLU A 3 -9.66 2.56 11.20
C GLU A 3 -8.93 1.28 10.80
N LEU A 4 -8.26 1.32 9.64
CA LEU A 4 -7.44 0.23 9.12
C LEU A 4 -5.95 0.46 9.39
N ILE A 5 -5.32 -0.49 10.05
CA ILE A 5 -3.88 -0.52 10.31
C ILE A 5 -3.27 -1.68 9.55
N ARG A 6 -2.37 -1.41 8.60
CA ARG A 6 -1.68 -2.45 7.82
C ARG A 6 -0.69 -3.21 8.70
N GLU A 7 -0.75 -4.54 8.66
CA GLU A 7 0.27 -5.40 9.29
C GLU A 7 1.29 -5.92 8.28
N GLY A 8 0.85 -6.34 7.08
CA GLY A 8 1.79 -6.83 6.08
C GLY A 8 1.16 -7.62 4.94
N PHE A 9 2.04 -8.23 4.14
CA PHE A 9 1.70 -9.12 3.04
C PHE A 9 2.71 -10.26 2.98
N SER A 10 2.27 -11.50 3.00
CA SER A 10 3.14 -12.68 2.91
C SER A 10 2.38 -13.89 2.37
N ARG A 11 3.07 -14.75 1.60
CA ARG A 11 2.50 -16.01 1.07
C ARG A 11 1.17 -15.82 0.31
N GLY A 12 1.02 -14.71 -0.41
CA GLY A 12 -0.22 -14.39 -1.13
C GLY A 12 -1.36 -13.96 -0.21
N ILE A 13 -1.09 -13.57 1.04
CA ILE A 13 -2.10 -13.14 2.00
C ILE A 13 -1.74 -11.75 2.50
N TRP A 14 -2.65 -10.81 2.32
CA TRP A 14 -2.57 -9.48 2.93
C TRP A 14 -3.27 -9.48 4.28
N THR A 15 -2.67 -8.82 5.29
CA THR A 15 -3.23 -8.73 6.63
C THR A 15 -3.22 -7.32 7.19
N GLY A 16 -4.27 -7.00 7.93
CA GLY A 16 -4.39 -5.75 8.67
C GLY A 16 -5.24 -5.91 9.93
N ILE A 17 -5.25 -4.87 10.75
CA ILE A 17 -6.12 -4.74 11.91
C ILE A 17 -7.13 -3.63 11.64
N ILE A 18 -8.40 -3.92 11.90
CA ILE A 18 -9.48 -2.96 11.87
C ILE A 18 -9.86 -2.66 13.31
N THR A 19 -9.78 -1.39 13.69
CA THR A 19 -10.24 -0.93 15.01
C THR A 19 -11.59 -0.26 14.90
N GLY A 20 -12.39 -0.32 15.96
CA GLY A 20 -13.65 0.45 16.04
C GLY A 20 -14.73 0.02 15.04
N LEU A 21 -14.73 -1.25 14.61
CA LEU A 21 -15.67 -1.80 13.62
C LEU A 21 -17.12 -1.88 14.14
N GLY A 22 -17.34 -2.03 15.45
CA GLY A 22 -18.70 -2.14 16.01
C GLY A 22 -19.46 -3.35 15.46
N GLU A 23 -20.67 -3.12 14.94
CA GLU A 23 -21.51 -4.14 14.29
C GLU A 23 -21.41 -4.12 12.75
N ASP A 24 -20.57 -3.26 12.18
CA ASP A 24 -20.41 -3.18 10.74
C ASP A 24 -19.69 -4.40 10.17
N THR A 25 -19.94 -4.66 8.88
CA THR A 25 -19.24 -5.68 8.11
C THR A 25 -18.31 -5.05 7.09
N VAL A 26 -17.18 -5.70 6.86
CA VAL A 26 -16.16 -5.25 5.93
C VAL A 26 -16.20 -6.12 4.69
N GLU A 27 -16.06 -5.49 3.53
CA GLU A 27 -15.84 -6.16 2.27
C GLU A 27 -14.58 -5.63 1.58
N VAL A 28 -13.99 -6.46 0.73
CA VAL A 28 -12.85 -6.06 -0.10
C VAL A 28 -13.25 -6.16 -1.55
N VAL A 29 -12.96 -5.13 -2.31
CA VAL A 29 -13.34 -5.00 -3.71
C VAL A 29 -12.10 -4.82 -4.57
N LEU A 30 -12.05 -5.57 -5.67
CA LEU A 30 -11.06 -5.43 -6.74
C LEU A 30 -11.82 -5.22 -8.05
N ASN A 31 -11.52 -4.14 -8.77
CA ASN A 31 -12.15 -3.81 -10.07
C ASN A 31 -13.69 -3.80 -10.01
N GLY A 32 -14.27 -3.38 -8.89
CA GLY A 32 -15.72 -3.35 -8.67
C GLY A 32 -16.36 -4.70 -8.32
N ALA A 33 -15.57 -5.77 -8.22
CA ALA A 33 -16.04 -7.10 -7.82
C ALA A 33 -15.54 -7.46 -6.40
N PRO A 34 -16.36 -8.15 -5.58
CA PRO A 34 -15.95 -8.59 -4.26
C PRO A 34 -14.84 -9.64 -4.35
N VAL A 35 -13.84 -9.50 -3.50
CA VAL A 35 -12.76 -10.47 -3.34
C VAL A 35 -13.29 -11.63 -2.49
N PRO A 36 -13.21 -12.89 -2.97
CA PRO A 36 -13.66 -14.04 -2.22
C PRO A 36 -12.72 -14.36 -1.05
N ASP A 37 -13.23 -15.14 -0.11
CA ASP A 37 -12.45 -15.75 0.98
C ASP A 37 -11.75 -14.73 1.90
N VAL A 38 -12.26 -13.50 1.97
CA VAL A 38 -11.86 -12.50 2.97
C VAL A 38 -12.36 -12.96 4.34
N ASP A 39 -11.43 -13.08 5.29
CA ASP A 39 -11.74 -13.41 6.68
C ASP A 39 -11.54 -12.20 7.59
N VAL A 40 -12.49 -11.98 8.50
CA VAL A 40 -12.45 -10.92 9.51
C VAL A 40 -12.73 -11.55 10.87
N ALA A 41 -11.67 -11.73 11.66
CA ALA A 41 -11.74 -12.43 12.93
C ALA A 41 -11.44 -11.48 14.11
N PRO A 42 -12.17 -11.56 15.24
CA PRO A 42 -11.87 -10.76 16.42
C PRO A 42 -10.52 -11.18 17.04
N VAL A 43 -9.71 -10.19 17.41
CA VAL A 43 -8.42 -10.41 18.12
C VAL A 43 -8.48 -9.90 19.56
N SER A 44 -9.19 -8.79 19.77
CA SER A 44 -9.46 -8.23 21.10
C SER A 44 -10.69 -7.33 21.06
N ALA A 45 -11.07 -6.75 22.21
CA ALA A 45 -12.09 -5.71 22.25
C ALA A 45 -11.81 -4.61 21.21
N ASN A 46 -12.81 -4.33 20.36
CA ASN A 46 -12.75 -3.36 19.28
C ASN A 46 -11.62 -3.54 18.26
N ARG A 47 -11.02 -4.73 18.13
CA ARG A 47 -9.98 -5.03 17.14
C ARG A 47 -10.27 -6.34 16.41
N HIS A 48 -10.33 -6.25 15.09
CA HIS A 48 -10.52 -7.40 14.21
C HIS A 48 -9.33 -7.51 13.27
N LYS A 49 -8.83 -8.72 13.05
CA LYS A 49 -7.84 -9.00 12.02
C LYS A 49 -8.57 -9.30 10.73
N ILE A 50 -8.22 -8.57 9.68
CA ILE A 50 -8.65 -8.84 8.31
C ILE A 50 -7.54 -9.61 7.59
N THR A 51 -7.94 -10.65 6.89
CA THR A 51 -7.08 -11.52 6.08
C THR A 51 -7.65 -11.57 4.67
N VAL A 52 -6.88 -11.11 3.69
CA VAL A 52 -7.30 -11.03 2.29
C VAL A 52 -6.40 -11.94 1.46
N PRO A 53 -6.90 -13.09 0.97
CA PRO A 53 -6.14 -13.95 0.08
C PRO A 53 -6.06 -13.33 -1.31
N ILE A 54 -4.83 -13.14 -1.79
CA ILE A 54 -4.53 -12.70 -3.15
C ILE A 54 -4.35 -13.93 -4.01
N ARG A 55 -5.40 -14.25 -4.76
CA ARG A 55 -5.41 -15.43 -5.61
C ARG A 55 -4.59 -15.20 -6.87
N ALA A 56 -4.05 -16.27 -7.44
CA ALA A 56 -3.18 -16.18 -8.62
C ALA A 56 -3.91 -15.62 -9.85
N GLU A 57 -5.23 -15.80 -9.95
CA GLU A 57 -6.03 -15.34 -11.10
C GLU A 57 -6.16 -13.82 -11.16
N VAL A 58 -5.89 -13.12 -10.04
CA VAL A 58 -5.86 -11.66 -10.00
C VAL A 58 -4.44 -11.11 -10.01
N ILE A 59 -3.42 -11.90 -10.39
CA ILE A 59 -2.05 -11.41 -10.51
C ILE A 59 -1.78 -11.17 -11.98
N GLU A 60 -1.81 -9.91 -12.37
CA GLU A 60 -1.66 -9.44 -13.76
C GLU A 60 -0.63 -8.32 -13.82
N ASP A 61 -0.01 -8.13 -14.99
CA ASP A 61 0.84 -6.97 -15.26
C ASP A 61 0.04 -5.69 -15.02
N GLY A 62 0.54 -4.81 -14.14
CA GLY A 62 -0.20 -3.63 -13.74
C GLY A 62 -0.09 -3.28 -12.28
N VAL A 63 -0.87 -2.28 -11.89
CA VAL A 63 -1.18 -1.95 -10.51
C VAL A 63 -2.64 -2.25 -10.27
N GLN A 64 -2.91 -3.09 -9.27
CA GLN A 64 -4.25 -3.47 -8.86
C GLN A 64 -4.54 -2.92 -7.48
N SER A 65 -5.68 -2.25 -7.32
CA SER A 65 -6.10 -1.62 -6.08
C SER A 65 -7.22 -2.43 -5.43
N PHE A 66 -6.95 -2.90 -4.22
CA PHE A 66 -7.90 -3.60 -3.37
C PHE A 66 -8.48 -2.58 -2.39
N VAL A 67 -9.76 -2.26 -2.54
CA VAL A 67 -10.46 -1.32 -1.67
C VAL A 67 -11.10 -2.10 -0.53
N ILE A 68 -10.81 -1.69 0.71
CA ILE A 68 -11.39 -2.25 1.92
C ILE A 68 -12.45 -1.25 2.39
N GLN A 69 -13.71 -1.65 2.40
CA GLN A 69 -14.84 -0.78 2.68
C GLN A 69 -15.84 -1.42 3.63
N LEU A 70 -16.64 -0.58 4.29
CA LEU A 70 -17.81 -0.99 5.05
C LEU A 70 -18.98 -1.29 4.10
N ARG A 71 -20.01 -1.97 4.61
CA ARG A 71 -21.22 -2.31 3.85
C ARG A 71 -21.97 -1.12 3.26
N ASP A 72 -21.85 0.06 3.87
CA ASP A 72 -22.47 1.30 3.37
C ASP A 72 -21.67 1.95 2.21
N GLY A 73 -20.55 1.34 1.81
CA GLY A 73 -19.64 1.86 0.78
C GLY A 73 -18.58 2.82 1.32
N SER A 74 -18.52 3.06 2.63
CA SER A 74 -17.48 3.90 3.24
C SER A 74 -16.12 3.20 3.20
N THR A 75 -15.16 3.79 2.50
CA THR A 75 -13.79 3.26 2.40
C THR A 75 -13.05 3.36 3.73
N LEU A 76 -12.57 2.23 4.25
CA LEU A 76 -11.66 2.16 5.40
C LEU A 76 -10.21 2.34 4.99
N GLY A 77 -9.87 1.90 3.79
CA GLY A 77 -8.53 2.02 3.22
C GLY A 77 -8.39 1.19 1.97
N HIS A 78 -7.16 1.09 1.46
CA HIS A 78 -6.86 0.26 0.32
C HIS A 78 -5.42 -0.25 0.40
N PHE A 79 -5.10 -1.26 -0.39
CA PHE A 79 -3.73 -1.64 -0.67
C PHE A 79 -3.56 -1.94 -2.16
N THR A 80 -2.32 -1.86 -2.63
CA THR A 80 -2.00 -2.11 -4.03
C THR A 80 -1.12 -3.34 -4.18
N LEU A 81 -1.40 -4.12 -5.22
CA LEU A 81 -0.50 -5.14 -5.75
C LEU A 81 0.04 -4.63 -7.08
N ALA A 82 1.35 -4.45 -7.17
CA ALA A 82 2.02 -4.14 -8.43
C ALA A 82 2.78 -5.38 -8.90
N ALA A 83 2.55 -5.78 -10.15
CA ALA A 83 3.24 -6.89 -10.80
C ALA A 83 3.60 -6.51 -12.24
N GLY A 84 4.60 -7.19 -12.80
CA GLY A 84 5.14 -6.86 -14.13
C GLY A 84 5.87 -5.51 -14.18
N SER A 85 5.96 -4.93 -15.37
CA SER A 85 6.71 -3.69 -15.65
C SER A 85 5.93 -2.40 -15.38
N ALA A 86 4.78 -2.47 -14.69
CA ALA A 86 3.81 -1.38 -14.62
C ALA A 86 4.28 -0.08 -13.93
N LEU A 87 5.42 -0.10 -13.23
CA LEU A 87 6.02 1.06 -12.56
C LEU A 87 7.53 1.21 -12.79
N ASP A 88 8.21 0.21 -13.38
CA ASP A 88 9.64 0.05 -13.08
C ASP A 88 10.59 0.84 -13.99
N ASP A 89 10.19 1.17 -15.22
CA ASP A 89 11.06 1.91 -16.14
C ASP A 89 10.93 3.42 -15.97
N ASP A 90 9.70 3.95 -15.97
CA ASP A 90 9.48 5.40 -15.87
C ASP A 90 9.80 5.95 -14.48
N MET A 91 9.36 5.32 -13.38
CA MET A 91 9.74 5.80 -12.04
C MET A 91 11.23 5.62 -11.75
N ARG A 92 11.89 4.59 -12.28
CA ARG A 92 13.34 4.42 -12.11
C ARG A 92 14.11 5.49 -12.88
N ALA A 93 13.67 5.83 -14.09
CA ALA A 93 14.23 6.94 -14.85
C ALA A 93 14.09 8.26 -14.07
N GLU A 94 12.91 8.55 -13.50
CA GLU A 94 12.70 9.74 -12.68
C GLU A 94 13.53 9.72 -11.38
N ILE A 95 13.67 8.57 -10.71
CA ILE A 95 14.53 8.43 -9.52
C ILE A 95 16.00 8.65 -9.86
N ASP A 96 16.47 8.15 -10.99
CA ASP A 96 17.85 8.32 -11.41
C ASP A 96 18.15 9.77 -11.84
N LEU A 97 17.18 10.46 -12.45
CA LEU A 97 17.25 11.91 -12.70
C LEU A 97 17.33 12.70 -11.38
N LEU A 98 16.48 12.38 -10.40
CA LEU A 98 16.50 13.04 -9.08
C LEU A 98 17.84 12.81 -8.34
N ARG A 99 18.43 11.62 -8.47
CA ARG A 99 19.77 11.33 -7.91
C ARG A 99 20.86 12.14 -8.59
N ALA A 100 20.80 12.29 -9.91
CA ALA A 100 21.75 13.10 -10.66
C ALA A 100 21.69 14.58 -10.21
N GLU A 101 20.49 15.14 -10.07
CA GLU A 101 20.28 16.50 -9.57
C GLU A 101 20.79 16.67 -8.13
N LEU A 102 20.51 15.71 -7.24
CA LEU A 102 21.02 15.73 -5.86
C LEU A 102 22.55 15.66 -5.80
N ASP A 103 23.19 14.93 -6.70
CA ASP A 103 24.64 14.84 -6.74
C ASP A 103 25.30 16.13 -7.23
N LEU A 104 24.68 16.85 -8.17
CA LEU A 104 25.08 18.19 -8.56
C LEU A 104 24.98 19.17 -7.37
N LEU A 105 23.87 19.12 -6.62
CA LEU A 105 23.68 19.93 -5.42
C LEU A 105 24.74 19.63 -4.35
N LYS A 106 25.01 18.35 -4.07
CA LYS A 106 26.06 17.94 -3.12
C LYS A 106 27.45 18.42 -3.54
N ARG A 107 27.76 18.44 -4.85
CA ARG A 107 29.06 18.95 -5.34
C ARG A 107 29.16 20.45 -5.15
N ALA A 108 28.12 21.20 -5.50
CA ALA A 108 28.08 22.64 -5.31
C ALA A 108 28.19 23.02 -3.82
N PHE A 109 27.47 22.31 -2.96
CA PHE A 109 27.52 22.53 -1.51
C PHE A 109 28.90 22.22 -0.93
N ARG A 110 29.52 21.09 -1.29
CA ARG A 110 30.88 20.74 -0.84
C ARG A 110 31.92 21.78 -1.24
N ARG A 111 31.84 22.30 -2.47
CA ARG A 111 32.69 23.39 -2.94
C ARG A 111 32.48 24.65 -2.12
N HIS A 112 31.22 25.05 -1.89
CA HIS A 112 30.90 26.22 -1.09
C HIS A 112 31.41 26.12 0.36
N CYS A 113 31.26 24.96 1.01
CA CYS A 113 31.83 24.73 2.34
C CYS A 113 33.36 24.83 2.36
N ALA A 114 34.04 24.31 1.32
CA ALA A 114 35.50 24.39 1.20
C ALA A 114 35.98 25.83 0.95
N GLU A 115 35.23 26.62 0.17
CA GLU A 115 35.52 28.04 -0.11
C GLU A 115 35.25 28.94 1.11
N THR A 116 34.28 28.58 1.95
CA THR A 116 33.87 29.39 3.12
C THR A 116 34.64 29.02 4.40
N SER A 117 35.35 27.88 4.41
CA SER A 117 36.21 27.45 5.54
C SER A 117 37.67 27.91 5.42
N ALA A 118 38.00 28.69 4.37
CA ALA A 118 39.29 29.34 4.14
C ALA A 118 39.22 30.81 4.53
#